data_AF-A0A4Q7WSS2-F1
#
_entry.id   AF-A0A4Q7WSS2-F1
#
_cell.length_a   1.000
_cell.length_b   1.000
_cell.length_c   1.000
_cell.angle_alpha   90.00
_cell.angle_beta   90.00
_cell.angle_gamma   90.00
#
_symmetry.space_group_name_H-M   'P 1'
#
loop_
_entity.id
_entity.type
_entity.pdbx_description
1 polymer ?
#
loop_
_entity_poly.entity_id
_entity_poly.type
_entity_poly.pdbx_seq_one_letter_code
_entity_poly.pdbx_strand_id
1 'polypeptide(L)'
;MDKDSQAVSELLNCALAESGLSQAAFAHALRTSASRLSTYRSGRTKPTAQFVVRAGRIAHALHEARAHRIMTAPATATAIREASDEDWAWRMMLQGRDHLRLLLHRQDGSEAAWEAAPGPTGHAGFDTLLAALAAHEFEAAGEELPEWTNVEALLDPWIPEHPFLERDEVIEQTPEYLSRLNVFVPERDLVTA
;
A
#
# COMPACT_ATOMS: atom_id res chain seq x y z
N MET A 1 -18.46 29.41 6.74
CA MET A 1 -18.65 27.97 6.49
C MET A 1 -19.87 27.53 7.30
N ASP A 2 -20.75 26.69 6.75
CA ASP A 2 -21.87 26.15 7.53
C ASP A 2 -21.39 25.10 8.56
N LYS A 3 -22.24 24.78 9.55
CA LYS A 3 -21.87 23.89 10.67
C LYS A 3 -21.41 22.50 10.19
N ASP A 4 -22.06 21.95 9.17
CA ASP A 4 -21.76 20.60 8.68
C ASP A 4 -20.43 20.60 7.91
N SER A 5 -20.21 21.61 7.06
CA SER A 5 -18.93 21.78 6.37
C SER A 5 -17.76 22.00 7.34
N GLN A 6 -18.01 22.66 8.47
CA GLN A 6 -17.02 22.82 9.53
C GLN A 6 -16.70 21.48 10.20
N ALA A 7 -17.71 20.71 10.60
CA ALA A 7 -17.53 19.40 11.20
C ALA A 7 -16.76 18.45 10.26
N VAL A 8 -17.08 18.44 8.96
CA VAL A 8 -16.35 17.64 7.96
C VAL A 8 -14.89 18.08 7.85
N SER A 9 -14.62 19.38 7.84
CA SER A 9 -13.25 19.90 7.79
C SER A 9 -12.45 19.48 9.02
N GLU A 10 -13.06 19.54 10.21
CA GLU A 10 -12.48 19.10 11.47
C GLU A 10 -12.17 17.59 11.47
N LEU A 11 -13.12 16.75 11.03
CA LEU A 11 -12.90 15.30 10.88
C LEU A 11 -11.71 14.98 9.97
N LEU A 12 -11.59 15.65 8.82
CA LEU A 12 -10.46 15.44 7.90
C LEU A 12 -9.13 15.95 8.47
N ASN A 13 -9.15 17.02 9.27
CA ASN A 13 -7.96 17.50 9.96
C ASN A 13 -7.50 16.53 11.06
N CYS A 14 -8.44 15.98 11.84
CA CYS A 14 -8.18 14.94 12.82
C CYS A 14 -7.61 13.69 12.16
N ALA A 15 -8.24 13.19 11.09
CA ALA A 15 -7.76 12.03 10.34
C ALA A 15 -6.33 12.25 9.79
N LEU A 16 -6.04 13.42 9.23
CA LEU A 16 -4.68 13.74 8.77
C LEU A 16 -3.67 13.69 9.93
N ALA A 17 -3.99 14.31 11.06
CA ALA A 17 -3.09 14.33 12.22
C ALA A 17 -2.89 12.91 12.80
N GLU A 18 -3.96 12.13 12.91
CA GLU A 18 -3.94 10.76 13.43
C GLU A 18 -3.10 9.83 12.55
N SER A 19 -3.23 9.95 11.22
CA SER A 19 -2.48 9.15 10.24
C SER A 19 -0.96 9.27 10.37
N GLY A 20 -0.46 10.37 10.93
CA GLY A 20 0.98 10.66 11.03
C GLY A 20 1.66 10.95 9.69
N LEU A 21 0.92 11.05 8.59
CA LEU A 21 1.45 11.35 7.26
C LEU A 21 1.47 12.86 6.99
N SER A 22 2.31 13.27 6.04
CA SER A 22 2.21 14.62 5.47
C SER A 22 0.90 14.77 4.68
N GLN A 23 0.44 16.01 4.45
CA GLN A 23 -0.77 16.25 3.67
C GLN A 23 -0.70 15.62 2.27
N ALA A 24 0.46 15.67 1.62
CA ALA A 24 0.64 15.08 0.29
C ALA A 24 0.59 13.55 0.35
N ALA A 25 1.27 12.94 1.32
CA ALA A 25 1.27 11.50 1.49
C ALA A 25 -0.11 10.97 1.90
N PHE A 26 -0.84 11.67 2.77
CA PHE A 26 -2.20 11.28 3.14
C PHE A 26 -3.18 11.44 1.97
N ALA A 27 -3.07 12.52 1.18
CA ALA A 27 -3.87 12.66 -0.03
C ALA A 27 -3.63 11.49 -0.99
N HIS A 28 -2.36 11.12 -1.19
CA HIS A 28 -1.99 9.98 -2.02
C HIS A 28 -2.56 8.66 -1.46
N ALA A 29 -2.43 8.42 -0.16
CA ALA A 29 -3.00 7.25 0.53
C ALA A 29 -4.52 7.13 0.33
N LEU A 30 -5.22 8.27 0.25
CA LEU A 30 -6.66 8.35 -0.03
C LEU A 30 -7.02 8.38 -1.52
N ARG A 31 -6.03 8.17 -2.42
CA ARG A 31 -6.17 8.26 -3.89
C ARG A 31 -6.76 9.58 -4.37
N THR A 32 -6.36 10.68 -3.77
CA THR A 32 -6.75 12.03 -4.18
C THR A 32 -5.54 12.95 -4.32
N SER A 33 -5.73 14.12 -4.92
CA SER A 33 -4.65 15.09 -5.02
C SER A 33 -4.54 15.93 -3.74
N ALA A 34 -3.33 16.37 -3.39
CA ALA A 34 -3.10 17.25 -2.24
C ALA A 34 -3.90 18.56 -2.32
N SER A 35 -4.10 19.08 -3.54
CA SER A 35 -4.93 20.25 -3.81
C SER A 35 -6.41 19.98 -3.49
N ARG A 36 -6.96 18.83 -3.94
CA ARG A 36 -8.36 18.46 -3.68
C ARG A 36 -8.60 18.15 -2.20
N LEU A 37 -7.66 17.49 -1.53
CA LEU A 37 -7.72 17.31 -0.07
C LEU A 37 -7.70 18.65 0.66
N SER A 38 -6.90 19.62 0.18
CA SER A 38 -6.86 20.98 0.73
C SER A 38 -8.21 21.70 0.62
N THR A 39 -8.91 21.58 -0.52
CA THR A 39 -10.23 22.20 -0.67
C THR A 39 -11.30 21.55 0.19
N TYR A 40 -11.21 20.23 0.44
CA TYR A 40 -12.07 19.54 1.41
C TYR A 40 -11.82 20.03 2.85
N ARG A 41 -10.56 20.11 3.27
CA ARG A 41 -10.18 20.54 4.62
C ARG A 41 -10.44 22.01 4.92
N SER A 42 -10.56 22.85 3.89
CA SER A 42 -10.92 24.27 4.03
C SER A 42 -12.41 24.54 3.84
N GLY A 43 -13.22 23.48 3.60
CA GLY A 43 -14.65 23.59 3.34
C GLY A 43 -15.03 24.27 2.02
N ARG A 44 -14.05 24.52 1.13
CA ARG A 44 -14.30 25.09 -0.20
C ARG A 44 -15.02 24.10 -1.11
N THR A 45 -14.81 22.81 -0.90
CA THR A 45 -15.50 21.73 -1.62
C THR A 45 -16.05 20.73 -0.62
N LYS A 46 -17.26 20.23 -0.85
CA LYS A 46 -17.86 19.18 -0.02
C LYS A 46 -17.38 17.81 -0.52
N PRO A 47 -16.67 17.01 0.30
CA PRO A 47 -16.36 15.63 -0.04
C PRO A 47 -17.64 14.76 0.03
N THR A 48 -17.58 13.56 -0.55
CA THR A 48 -18.64 12.56 -0.33
C THR A 48 -18.54 12.01 1.10
N ALA A 49 -19.65 11.51 1.64
CA ALA A 49 -19.64 10.85 2.94
C ALA A 49 -18.67 9.66 2.96
N GLN A 50 -18.66 8.86 1.88
CA GLN A 50 -17.73 7.74 1.71
C GLN A 50 -16.26 8.16 1.82
N PHE A 51 -15.87 9.31 1.26
CA PHE A 51 -14.50 9.82 1.38
C PHE A 51 -14.13 10.13 2.82
N VAL A 52 -15.04 10.76 3.58
CA VAL A 52 -14.80 11.11 5.00
C VAL A 52 -14.69 9.84 5.86
N VAL A 53 -15.60 8.88 5.66
CA VAL A 53 -15.57 7.58 6.35
C VAL A 53 -14.27 6.83 6.04
N ARG A 54 -13.88 6.76 4.75
CA ARG A 54 -12.62 6.13 4.33
C ARG A 54 -11.42 6.83 4.96
N ALA A 55 -11.39 8.16 4.99
CA ALA A 55 -10.30 8.92 5.60
C ALA A 55 -10.12 8.62 7.09
N GLY A 56 -11.23 8.56 7.85
CA GLY A 56 -11.20 8.20 9.26
C GLY A 56 -10.72 6.76 9.48
N ARG A 57 -11.29 5.80 8.75
CA ARG A 57 -10.91 4.38 8.86
C ARG A 57 -9.42 4.15 8.55
N ILE A 58 -8.92 4.71 7.44
CA ILE A 58 -7.50 4.60 7.06
C ILE A 58 -6.61 5.30 8.09
N ALA A 59 -6.95 6.51 8.52
CA ALA A 59 -6.15 7.24 9.51
C ALA A 59 -6.00 6.45 10.82
N HIS A 60 -7.11 5.89 11.32
CA HIS A 60 -7.12 5.07 12.52
C HIS A 60 -6.26 3.80 12.36
N ALA A 61 -6.45 3.05 11.26
CA ALA A 61 -5.66 1.84 11.02
C ALA A 61 -4.15 2.14 10.85
N LEU A 62 -3.79 3.26 10.21
CA LEU A 62 -2.40 3.72 10.13
C LEU A 62 -1.83 4.07 11.51
N HIS A 63 -2.64 4.70 12.37
CA HIS A 63 -2.25 5.02 13.74
C HIS A 63 -1.97 3.75 14.56
N GLU A 64 -2.90 2.80 14.57
CA GLU A 64 -2.79 1.53 15.28
C GLU A 64 -1.60 0.70 14.77
N ALA A 65 -1.43 0.61 13.45
CA ALA A 65 -0.27 -0.09 12.87
C ALA A 65 1.05 0.52 13.35
N ARG A 66 1.16 1.85 13.36
CA ARG A 66 2.35 2.55 13.89
C ARG A 66 2.56 2.29 15.38
N ALA A 67 1.50 2.31 16.19
CA ALA A 67 1.58 2.03 17.63
C ALA A 67 2.12 0.62 17.91
N HIS A 68 1.77 -0.34 17.06
CA HIS A 68 2.23 -1.73 17.15
C HIS A 68 3.47 -2.06 16.30
N ARG A 69 4.09 -1.06 15.65
CA ARG A 69 5.24 -1.23 14.74
C ARG A 69 4.98 -2.23 13.60
N ILE A 70 3.73 -2.30 13.15
CA ILE A 70 3.31 -3.08 12.00
C ILE A 70 3.50 -2.23 10.74
N MET A 71 4.06 -2.83 9.69
CA MET A 71 4.23 -2.14 8.41
C MET A 71 2.90 -2.02 7.68
N THR A 72 2.67 -0.83 7.15
CA THR A 72 1.54 -0.47 6.29
C THR A 72 2.01 -0.41 4.84
N ALA A 73 1.12 -0.35 3.85
CA ALA A 73 1.55 -0.20 2.47
C ALA A 73 2.44 1.06 2.26
N PRO A 74 2.07 2.27 2.75
CA PRO A 74 2.93 3.46 2.65
C PRO A 74 4.27 3.34 3.40
N ALA A 75 4.27 2.69 4.57
CA ALA A 75 5.51 2.48 5.34
C ALA A 75 6.43 1.49 4.62
N THR A 76 5.86 0.42 4.03
CA THR A 76 6.60 -0.57 3.24
C THR A 76 7.26 0.07 2.03
N ALA A 77 6.51 0.84 1.25
CA ALA A 77 7.08 1.51 0.09
C ALA A 77 8.17 2.55 0.46
N THR A 78 8.02 3.21 1.61
CA THR A 78 9.05 4.11 2.14
C THR A 78 10.31 3.35 2.57
N ALA A 79 10.16 2.24 3.28
CA ALA A 79 11.27 1.40 3.70
C ALA A 79 12.03 0.80 2.51
N ILE A 80 11.34 0.40 1.45
CA ILE A 80 11.94 -0.04 0.18
C ILE A 80 12.71 1.12 -0.46
N ARG A 81 12.12 2.30 -0.57
CA ARG A 81 12.77 3.48 -1.16
C ARG A 81 14.02 3.92 -0.42
N GLU A 82 14.04 3.76 0.90
CA GLU A 82 15.14 4.12 1.78
C GLU A 82 16.16 2.99 1.98
N ALA A 83 15.96 1.84 1.33
CA ALA A 83 16.86 0.71 1.42
C ALA A 83 18.25 1.05 0.85
N SER A 84 19.29 0.52 1.49
CA SER A 84 20.68 0.70 1.05
C SER A 84 21.01 -0.07 -0.23
N ASP A 85 20.33 -1.19 -0.42
CA ASP A 85 20.55 -2.16 -1.48
C ASP A 85 19.27 -2.98 -1.74
N GLU A 86 19.29 -3.76 -2.82
CA GLU A 86 18.15 -4.56 -3.26
C GLU A 86 17.80 -5.69 -2.29
N ASP A 87 18.80 -6.30 -1.63
CA ASP A 87 18.57 -7.33 -0.61
C ASP A 87 17.79 -6.77 0.59
N TRP A 88 18.09 -5.54 1.02
CA TRP A 88 17.37 -4.86 2.08
C TRP A 88 15.96 -4.46 1.64
N ALA A 89 15.81 -3.96 0.41
CA ALA A 89 14.51 -3.70 -0.20
C ALA A 89 13.63 -4.96 -0.23
N TRP A 90 14.22 -6.11 -0.60
CA TRP A 90 13.55 -7.41 -0.59
C TRP A 90 13.06 -7.79 0.81
N ARG A 91 13.91 -7.65 1.82
CA ARG A 91 13.52 -7.91 3.22
C ARG A 91 12.36 -7.03 3.67
N MET A 92 12.38 -5.73 3.33
CA MET A 92 11.30 -4.81 3.67
C MET A 92 10.00 -5.17 2.94
N MET A 93 10.09 -5.64 1.69
CA MET A 93 8.95 -6.12 0.91
C MET A 93 8.29 -7.35 1.56
N LEU A 94 9.09 -8.36 1.91
CA LEU A 94 8.61 -9.59 2.55
C LEU A 94 8.03 -9.32 3.94
N GLN A 95 8.73 -8.52 4.76
CA GLN A 95 8.24 -8.11 6.08
C GLN A 95 6.92 -7.33 5.98
N GLY A 96 6.79 -6.45 4.99
CA GLY A 96 5.55 -5.76 4.69
C GLY A 96 4.41 -6.74 4.42
N ARG A 97 4.61 -7.69 3.50
CA ARG A 97 3.61 -8.71 3.18
C ARG A 97 3.22 -9.57 4.39
N ASP A 98 4.17 -9.98 5.22
CA ASP A 98 3.87 -10.79 6.41
C ASP A 98 3.03 -10.00 7.42
N HIS A 99 3.31 -8.71 7.57
CA HIS A 99 2.47 -7.80 8.34
C HIS A 99 1.07 -7.61 7.73
N LEU A 100 0.93 -7.56 6.41
CA LEU A 100 -0.38 -7.56 5.75
C LEU A 100 -1.16 -8.83 6.11
N ARG A 101 -0.56 -10.01 5.97
CA ARG A 101 -1.19 -11.29 6.34
C ARG A 101 -1.65 -11.28 7.80
N LEU A 102 -0.81 -10.79 8.70
CA LEU A 102 -1.16 -10.64 10.11
C LEU A 102 -2.39 -9.76 10.33
N LEU A 103 -2.51 -8.63 9.61
CA LEU A 103 -3.65 -7.72 9.73
C LEU A 103 -4.93 -8.34 9.15
N LEU A 104 -4.85 -8.95 7.96
CA LEU A 104 -5.98 -9.65 7.33
C LEU A 104 -6.53 -10.79 8.22
N HIS A 105 -5.66 -11.49 8.95
CA HIS A 105 -6.08 -12.54 9.88
C HIS A 105 -6.81 -12.02 11.13
N ARG A 106 -6.67 -10.74 11.50
CA ARG A 106 -7.32 -10.18 12.69
C ARG A 106 -8.80 -9.89 12.48
N GLN A 107 -9.20 -9.56 11.26
CA GLN A 107 -10.59 -9.24 10.90
C GLN A 107 -11.22 -8.15 11.79
N ASP A 108 -10.42 -7.16 12.19
CA ASP A 108 -10.81 -6.09 13.11
C ASP A 108 -10.84 -4.70 12.45
N GLY A 109 -10.62 -4.62 11.13
CA GLY A 109 -10.54 -3.37 10.39
C GLY A 109 -9.12 -2.82 10.24
N SER A 110 -8.12 -3.46 10.87
CA SER A 110 -6.72 -3.02 10.81
C SER A 110 -6.08 -3.20 9.42
N GLU A 111 -6.65 -4.06 8.57
CA GLU A 111 -6.27 -4.21 7.16
C GLU A 111 -6.47 -2.92 6.35
N ALA A 112 -7.28 -1.98 6.82
CA ALA A 112 -7.42 -0.65 6.21
C ALA A 112 -6.09 0.13 6.16
N ALA A 113 -5.09 -0.24 6.96
CA ALA A 113 -3.73 0.31 6.86
C ALA A 113 -3.04 -0.04 5.52
N TRP A 114 -3.50 -1.12 4.86
CA TRP A 114 -3.05 -1.54 3.53
C TRP A 114 -4.00 -1.16 2.41
N GLU A 115 -5.20 -0.66 2.72
CA GLU A 115 -6.01 0.07 1.73
C GLU A 115 -5.46 1.47 1.40
N ALA A 116 -4.60 2.00 2.29
CA ALA A 116 -3.85 3.24 2.08
C ALA A 116 -2.88 3.06 0.91
N ALA A 117 -3.10 3.78 -0.18
CA ALA A 117 -2.24 3.65 -1.35
C ALA A 117 -0.78 4.05 -1.02
N PRO A 118 0.21 3.21 -1.33
CA PRO A 118 1.62 3.53 -1.10
C PRO A 118 2.09 4.62 -2.08
N GLY A 119 3.03 5.46 -1.63
CA GLY A 119 3.84 6.26 -2.55
C GLY A 119 4.81 5.38 -3.35
N PRO A 120 5.45 5.90 -4.41
CA PRO A 120 6.41 5.11 -5.18
C PRO A 120 7.62 4.70 -4.32
N THR A 121 8.07 3.49 -4.54
CA THR A 121 9.35 2.96 -4.02
C THR A 121 10.55 3.57 -4.75
N GLY A 122 10.32 4.13 -5.95
CA GLY A 122 11.38 4.59 -6.85
C GLY A 122 11.83 3.53 -7.84
N HIS A 123 11.27 2.32 -7.78
CA HIS A 123 11.57 1.22 -8.69
C HIS A 123 10.27 0.54 -9.16
N ALA A 124 9.97 0.63 -10.47
CA ALA A 124 8.70 0.13 -11.03
C ALA A 124 8.46 -1.36 -10.76
N GLY A 125 9.53 -2.16 -10.73
CA GLY A 125 9.49 -3.57 -10.33
C GLY A 125 8.93 -3.78 -8.92
N PHE A 126 9.48 -3.10 -7.92
CA PHE A 126 9.02 -3.20 -6.54
C PHE A 126 7.62 -2.60 -6.36
N ASP A 127 7.29 -1.51 -7.08
CA ASP A 127 5.93 -0.94 -7.06
C ASP A 127 4.89 -1.96 -7.56
N THR A 128 5.19 -2.64 -8.67
CA THR A 128 4.30 -3.65 -9.28
C THR A 128 4.21 -4.89 -8.41
N LEU A 129 5.33 -5.36 -7.85
CA LEU A 129 5.34 -6.50 -6.93
C LEU A 129 4.58 -6.20 -5.63
N LEU A 130 4.70 -4.99 -5.07
CA LEU A 130 3.95 -4.58 -3.89
C LEU A 130 2.44 -4.60 -4.14
N ALA A 131 2.01 -4.09 -5.29
CA ALA A 131 0.62 -4.16 -5.72
C ALA A 131 0.14 -5.60 -5.91
N ALA A 132 0.92 -6.43 -6.61
CA ALA A 132 0.56 -7.80 -6.91
C ALA A 132 0.47 -8.68 -5.64
N LEU A 133 1.44 -8.55 -4.74
CA LEU A 133 1.42 -9.27 -3.47
C LEU A 133 0.27 -8.80 -2.59
N ALA A 134 0.02 -7.50 -2.47
CA ALA A 134 -1.14 -7.02 -1.74
C ALA A 134 -2.45 -7.57 -2.34
N ALA A 135 -2.65 -7.51 -3.66
CA ALA A 135 -3.83 -8.08 -4.30
C ALA A 135 -4.01 -9.56 -3.98
N HIS A 136 -2.94 -10.34 -4.09
CA HIS A 136 -2.96 -11.78 -3.83
C HIS A 136 -3.35 -12.09 -2.37
N GLU A 137 -2.81 -11.37 -1.39
CA GLU A 137 -3.14 -11.62 0.02
C GLU A 137 -4.58 -11.20 0.37
N PHE A 138 -5.07 -10.08 -0.17
CA PHE A 138 -6.48 -9.69 0.01
C PHE A 138 -7.44 -10.71 -0.62
N GLU A 139 -7.13 -11.19 -1.84
CA GLU A 139 -7.92 -12.22 -2.52
C GLU A 139 -7.93 -13.54 -1.72
N ALA A 140 -6.76 -13.97 -1.22
CA ALA A 140 -6.63 -15.17 -0.41
C ALA A 140 -7.39 -15.07 0.93
N ALA A 141 -7.50 -13.87 1.50
CA ALA A 141 -8.29 -13.60 2.70
C ALA A 141 -9.81 -13.48 2.41
N GLY A 142 -10.22 -13.43 1.14
CA GLY A 142 -11.62 -13.21 0.75
C GLY A 142 -12.10 -11.77 0.93
N GLU A 143 -11.17 -10.82 1.00
CA GLU A 143 -11.45 -9.39 1.20
C GLU A 143 -11.51 -8.64 -0.14
N GLU A 144 -12.13 -7.44 -0.12
CA GLU A 144 -12.15 -6.56 -1.29
C GLU A 144 -10.75 -6.03 -1.62
N LEU A 145 -10.34 -6.13 -2.89
CA LEU A 145 -9.03 -5.67 -3.33
C LEU A 145 -8.89 -4.15 -3.19
N PRO A 146 -7.80 -3.64 -2.59
CA PRO A 146 -7.55 -2.22 -2.59
C PRO A 146 -7.37 -1.69 -4.01
N GLU A 147 -8.12 -0.66 -4.34
CA GLU A 147 -8.13 -0.01 -5.66
C GLU A 147 -6.74 0.37 -6.24
N TRP A 148 -5.71 0.52 -5.41
CA TRP A 148 -4.34 0.83 -5.82
C TRP A 148 -3.56 -0.39 -6.31
N THR A 149 -4.03 -1.61 -6.04
CA THR A 149 -3.39 -2.85 -6.49
C THR A 149 -3.72 -3.19 -7.93
N ASN A 150 -4.71 -2.52 -8.52
CA ASN A 150 -5.00 -2.61 -9.95
C ASN A 150 -3.95 -1.84 -10.77
N VAL A 151 -2.86 -2.54 -11.07
CA VAL A 151 -1.72 -2.03 -11.84
C VAL A 151 -1.67 -2.66 -13.22
N GLU A 152 -1.14 -1.90 -14.19
CA GLU A 152 -0.83 -2.44 -15.50
C GLU A 152 0.45 -3.27 -15.44
N ALA A 153 0.57 -4.24 -16.34
CA ALA A 153 1.81 -4.99 -16.50
C ALA A 153 2.98 -4.06 -16.88
N LEU A 154 4.17 -4.38 -16.39
CA LEU A 154 5.39 -3.66 -16.77
C LEU A 154 5.61 -3.77 -18.29
N LEU A 155 6.07 -2.68 -18.92
CA LEU A 155 6.42 -2.70 -20.34
C LEU A 155 7.60 -3.64 -20.63
N ASP A 156 8.60 -3.60 -19.75
CA ASP A 156 9.77 -4.45 -19.80
C ASP A 156 9.71 -5.49 -18.67
N PRO A 157 9.94 -6.78 -18.94
CA PRO A 157 10.05 -7.82 -17.92
C PRO A 157 11.05 -7.46 -16.82
N TRP A 158 10.57 -7.41 -15.59
CA TRP A 158 11.43 -7.27 -14.42
C TRP A 158 11.73 -8.62 -13.81
N ILE A 159 13.03 -8.95 -13.77
CA ILE A 159 13.56 -10.20 -13.22
C ILE A 159 14.70 -9.78 -12.29
N PRO A 160 14.50 -9.81 -10.96
CA PRO A 160 15.57 -9.51 -10.01
C PRO A 160 16.77 -10.44 -10.23
N GLU A 161 17.96 -9.97 -9.87
CA GLU A 161 19.15 -10.82 -9.90
C GLU A 161 18.98 -11.97 -8.90
N HIS A 162 19.13 -13.21 -9.38
CA HIS A 162 18.95 -14.40 -8.54
C HIS A 162 20.29 -15.16 -8.41
N PRO A 163 20.78 -15.46 -7.20
CA PRO A 163 22.13 -16.01 -7.00
C PRO A 163 22.31 -17.47 -7.45
N PHE A 164 21.23 -18.24 -7.59
CA PHE A 164 21.30 -19.68 -7.89
C PHE A 164 20.48 -20.18 -9.09
N LEU A 165 19.78 -19.30 -9.79
CA LEU A 165 18.87 -19.68 -10.88
C LEU A 165 19.19 -18.84 -12.09
N GLU A 166 19.12 -19.48 -13.26
CA GLU A 166 19.17 -18.79 -14.53
C GLU A 166 17.82 -18.14 -14.85
N ARG A 167 17.84 -17.18 -15.79
CA ARG A 167 16.66 -16.39 -16.16
C ARG A 167 15.44 -17.24 -16.53
N ASP A 168 15.64 -18.29 -17.32
CA ASP A 168 14.55 -19.14 -17.78
C ASP A 168 13.95 -19.96 -16.62
N GLU A 169 14.79 -20.38 -15.66
CA GLU A 169 14.33 -21.11 -14.46
C GLU A 169 13.52 -20.19 -13.53
N VAL A 170 13.92 -18.91 -13.41
CA VAL A 170 13.16 -17.92 -12.67
C VAL A 170 11.78 -17.72 -13.30
N ILE A 171 11.71 -17.60 -14.62
CA ILE A 171 10.45 -17.44 -15.36
C ILE A 171 9.55 -18.68 -15.16
N GLU A 172 10.10 -19.89 -15.26
CA GLU A 172 9.34 -21.13 -15.09
C GLU A 172 8.79 -21.29 -13.67
N GLN A 173 9.54 -20.85 -12.65
CA GLN A 173 9.14 -20.95 -11.24
C GLN A 173 8.30 -19.77 -10.74
N THR A 174 8.01 -18.79 -11.60
CA THR A 174 7.21 -17.61 -11.24
C THR A 174 5.71 -17.93 -11.21
N PRO A 175 4.99 -17.60 -10.12
CA PRO A 175 3.53 -17.73 -10.07
C PRO A 175 2.81 -16.94 -11.16
N GLU A 176 1.69 -17.48 -11.65
CA GLU A 176 0.94 -16.90 -12.78
C GLU A 176 0.48 -15.45 -12.51
N TYR A 177 0.10 -15.12 -11.26
CA TYR A 177 -0.37 -13.79 -10.92
C TYR A 177 0.74 -12.71 -11.01
N LEU A 178 2.01 -13.10 -10.92
CA LEU A 178 3.16 -12.20 -11.13
C LEU A 178 3.56 -12.15 -12.60
N SER A 179 3.60 -13.29 -13.28
CA SER A 179 4.03 -13.35 -14.69
C SER A 179 3.08 -12.57 -15.62
N ARG A 180 1.77 -12.54 -15.32
CA ARG A 180 0.80 -11.68 -16.01
C ARG A 180 1.11 -10.17 -15.92
N LEU A 181 1.88 -9.76 -14.91
CA LEU A 181 2.31 -8.37 -14.69
C LEU A 181 3.74 -8.09 -15.16
N ASN A 182 4.37 -9.04 -15.88
CA ASN A 182 5.78 -8.97 -16.28
C ASN A 182 6.74 -8.85 -15.09
N VAL A 183 6.37 -9.40 -13.93
CA VAL A 183 7.21 -9.54 -12.75
C VAL A 183 7.58 -11.01 -12.61
N PHE A 184 8.88 -11.34 -12.61
CA PHE A 184 9.35 -12.72 -12.55
C PHE A 184 10.18 -12.95 -11.30
N VAL A 185 9.52 -13.53 -10.29
CA VAL A 185 10.10 -13.92 -9.01
C VAL A 185 9.63 -15.33 -8.69
N PRO A 186 10.53 -16.27 -8.36
CA PRO A 186 10.16 -17.63 -7.99
C PRO A 186 9.27 -17.67 -6.75
N GLU A 187 8.27 -18.56 -6.72
CA GLU A 187 7.34 -18.68 -5.59
C GLU A 187 8.05 -18.88 -4.25
N ARG A 188 9.12 -19.68 -4.25
CA ARG A 188 9.92 -19.98 -3.05
C ARG A 188 10.58 -18.74 -2.43
N ASP A 189 10.92 -17.73 -3.24
CA ASP A 189 11.60 -16.51 -2.79
C ASP A 189 10.62 -15.49 -2.22
N LEU A 190 9.33 -15.72 -2.47
CA LEU A 190 8.26 -14.97 -1.83
C LEU A 190 8.09 -15.47 -0.40
N VAL A 191 8.39 -16.71 -0.03
CA VAL A 191 8.11 -17.20 1.33
C VAL A 191 9.21 -16.79 2.31
N THR A 192 8.82 -16.33 3.49
CA THR A 192 9.73 -16.04 4.60
C THR A 192 10.08 -17.38 5.27
N ALA A 193 11.36 -17.74 5.30
CA ALA A 193 11.86 -19.01 5.85
C ALA A 193 11.73 -19.13 7.37
#